data_AF-A0A3L9YZA5-F1
#
_entry.id   AF-A0A3L9YZA5-F1
#
_cell.length_a   1.000
_cell.length_b   1.000
_cell.length_c   1.000
_cell.angle_alpha   90.00
_cell.angle_beta   90.00
_cell.angle_gamma   90.00
#
_symmetry.space_group_name_H-M   'P 1'
#
loop_
_entity.id
_entity.type
_entity.pdbx_description
1 polymer ?
#
loop_
_entity_poly.entity_id
_entity_poly.type
_entity_poly.pdbx_seq_one_letter_code
_entity_poly.pdbx_strand_id
1 'polypeptide(L)' 'MFKKVKFLHILVLNFLFILKGTAQIPKEVPHPNNNSPVDFSKTEDIIIYIVLPVIFIVLYFISRKYRHKKKENSN' A
#
# COMPACT_ATOMS: atom_id res chain seq x y z
N MET A 1 -43.48 -2.06 11.59
CA MET A 1 -42.94 -1.80 10.24
C MET A 1 -41.42 -1.53 10.22
N PHE A 2 -40.89 -0.68 11.11
CA PHE A 2 -39.47 -0.27 11.14
C PHE A 2 -38.42 -1.38 11.35
N LYS A 3 -38.73 -2.46 12.07
CA LYS A 3 -37.77 -3.56 12.32
C LYS A 3 -37.40 -4.32 11.05
N LYS A 4 -38.37 -4.52 10.13
CA LYS A 4 -38.14 -5.21 8.84
C LYS A 4 -37.25 -4.40 7.90
N VAL A 5 -37.40 -3.08 7.92
CA VAL A 5 -36.58 -2.16 7.11
C VAL A 5 -35.13 -2.14 7.60
N LYS A 6 -34.89 -2.10 8.92
CA LYS A 6 -33.54 -2.16 9.49
C LYS A 6 -32.85 -3.50 9.20
N PHE A 7 -33.58 -4.60 9.27
CA PHE A 7 -33.07 -5.92 8.92
C PHE A 7 -32.69 -6.02 7.44
N LEU A 8 -33.54 -5.50 6.55
CA LEU A 8 -33.26 -5.45 5.11
C LEU A 8 -32.02 -4.60 4.79
N HIS A 9 -31.82 -3.47 5.48
CA HIS A 9 -30.63 -2.64 5.32
C HIS A 9 -29.35 -3.37 5.75
N ILE A 10 -29.38 -4.10 6.87
CA ILE A 10 -28.23 -4.90 7.34
C ILE A 10 -27.88 -5.99 6.32
N LEU A 11 -28.89 -6.64 5.73
CA LEU A 11 -28.70 -7.70 4.74
C LEU A 11 -28.10 -7.15 3.43
N VAL A 12 -28.58 -6.00 2.96
CA VAL A 12 -28.03 -5.31 1.77
C VAL A 12 -26.59 -4.85 2.02
N LEU A 13 -26.28 -4.33 3.21
CA LEU A 13 -24.93 -3.88 3.55
C LEU A 13 -23.92 -5.04 3.57
N ASN A 14 -24.31 -6.19 4.12
CA ASN A 14 -23.47 -7.40 4.10
C ASN A 14 -23.26 -7.94 2.68
N PHE A 15 -24.30 -7.89 1.84
CA PHE A 15 -24.20 -8.31 0.45
C PHE A 15 -23.24 -7.41 -0.36
N LEU A 16 -23.31 -6.09 -0.14
CA LEU A 16 -22.37 -5.13 -0.75
C LEU A 16 -20.93 -5.31 -0.27
N PHE A 17 -20.72 -5.78 0.95
CA PHE A 17 -19.39 -6.05 1.49
C PHE A 17 -18.70 -7.23 0.79
N ILE A 18 -19.45 -8.31 0.52
CA ILE A 18 -18.93 -9.52 -0.16
C ILE A 18 -18.55 -9.23 -1.63
N LEU A 19 -19.28 -8.34 -2.31
CA LEU A 19 -19.04 -7.97 -3.71
C LEU A 19 -17.72 -7.21 -3.96
N LYS A 20 -17.06 -6.69 -2.92
CA LYS A 20 -15.80 -5.92 -3.08
C LYS A 20 -14.55 -6.77 -3.30
N GLY A 21 -14.63 -8.10 -3.15
CA GLY A 21 -13.46 -8.98 -3.20
C GLY A 21 -12.78 -9.14 -4.57
N THR A 22 -13.51 -8.98 -5.67
CA THR A 22 -12.97 -9.24 -7.03
C THR A 22 -12.33 -8.01 -7.68
N ALA A 23 -12.63 -6.81 -7.18
CA ALA A 23 -12.09 -5.55 -7.70
C ALA A 23 -10.79 -5.10 -7.01
N GLN A 24 -10.34 -5.83 -5.97
CA GLN A 24 -9.14 -5.48 -5.20
C GLN A 24 -7.86 -6.14 -5.72
N ILE A 25 -7.91 -6.90 -6.80
CA ILE A 25 -6.71 -7.53 -7.37
C ILE A 25 -6.06 -6.52 -8.33
N PRO A 26 -4.93 -5.88 -7.95
CA PRO A 26 -4.30 -4.84 -8.75
C PRO A 26 -3.72 -5.42 -10.04
N LYS A 27 -4.40 -5.23 -11.17
CA LYS A 27 -4.06 -5.89 -12.45
C LYS A 27 -2.69 -5.51 -13.02
N GLU A 28 -2.20 -4.32 -12.66
CA GLU A 28 -0.98 -3.73 -13.24
C GLU A 28 0.29 -4.07 -12.45
N VAL A 29 0.19 -4.79 -11.33
CA VAL A 29 1.37 -5.22 -10.56
C VAL A 29 1.63 -6.71 -10.72
N PRO A 30 2.91 -7.15 -10.63
CA PRO A 30 3.26 -8.55 -10.71
C PRO A 30 2.50 -9.39 -9.67
N HIS A 31 1.85 -10.45 -10.14
CA HIS A 31 1.21 -11.45 -9.30
C HIS A 31 2.14 -12.66 -9.13
N PRO A 32 2.10 -13.32 -7.96
CA PRO A 32 2.86 -14.56 -7.76
C PRO A 32 2.57 -15.63 -8.82
N ASN A 33 1.38 -15.57 -9.42
CA ASN A 33 0.87 -16.49 -10.43
C ASN A 33 1.34 -16.15 -11.86
N ASN A 34 1.81 -14.91 -12.11
CA ASN A 34 2.23 -14.41 -13.42
C ASN A 34 3.61 -13.73 -13.38
N ASN A 35 4.47 -14.16 -12.45
CA ASN A 35 5.79 -13.58 -12.25
C ASN A 35 6.65 -13.70 -13.50
N SER A 36 6.80 -12.59 -14.20
CA SER A 36 7.80 -12.40 -15.24
C SER A 36 9.13 -12.02 -14.57
N PRO A 37 10.29 -12.32 -15.18
CA PRO A 37 11.57 -11.78 -14.71
C PRO A 37 11.51 -10.26 -14.63
N VAL A 38 12.24 -9.68 -13.66
CA VAL A 38 12.40 -8.22 -13.55
C VAL A 38 13.03 -7.69 -14.84
N ASP A 39 12.36 -6.71 -15.47
CA ASP A 39 12.76 -6.10 -16.72
C ASP A 39 13.12 -4.63 -16.51
N PHE A 40 14.42 -4.33 -16.47
CA PHE A 40 14.92 -2.97 -16.30
C PHE A 40 14.69 -2.07 -17.52
N SER A 41 14.07 -2.56 -18.60
CA SER A 41 13.56 -1.72 -19.69
C SER A 41 12.21 -1.09 -19.33
N LYS A 42 11.50 -1.63 -18.33
CA LYS A 42 10.22 -1.12 -17.84
C LYS A 42 10.43 -0.15 -16.69
N THR A 43 9.73 0.97 -16.77
CA THR A 43 9.78 2.02 -15.75
C THR A 43 9.26 1.53 -14.40
N GLU A 44 8.22 0.68 -14.38
CA GLU A 44 7.64 0.16 -13.13
C GLU A 44 8.67 -0.62 -12.30
N ASP A 45 9.41 -1.51 -12.94
CA ASP A 45 10.40 -2.37 -12.29
C ASP A 45 11.57 -1.55 -11.73
N ILE A 46 12.03 -0.53 -12.47
CA ILE A 46 13.07 0.39 -11.97
C ILE A 46 12.58 1.13 -10.72
N ILE A 47 11.34 1.65 -10.73
CA ILE A 47 10.80 2.43 -9.61
C ILE A 47 10.68 1.56 -8.36
N ILE A 48 10.10 0.37 -8.47
CA ILE A 48 9.80 -0.50 -7.34
C ILE A 48 11.09 -1.12 -6.77
N TYR A 49 11.97 -1.61 -7.64
CA TYR A 49 13.13 -2.41 -7.21
C TYR A 49 14.40 -1.60 -7.00
N ILE A 50 14.50 -0.37 -7.51
CA ILE A 50 15.69 0.48 -7.36
C ILE A 50 15.36 1.79 -6.63
N VAL A 51 14.43 2.58 -7.17
CA VAL A 51 14.17 3.94 -6.66
C VAL A 51 13.61 3.90 -5.23
N LEU A 52 12.63 3.04 -4.99
CA LEU A 52 11.98 2.93 -3.68
C LEU A 52 12.96 2.53 -2.55
N PRO A 53 13.81 1.49 -2.70
CA PRO A 53 14.89 1.20 -1.74
C PRO A 53 15.85 2.37 -1.50
N VAL A 54 16.27 3.07 -2.56
CA VAL A 54 17.18 4.23 -2.44
C VAL A 54 16.52 5.35 -1.64
N ILE A 55 15.23 5.64 -1.87
CA ILE A 55 14.49 6.63 -1.10
C ILE A 55 14.48 6.26 0.40
N PHE A 56 14.24 4.99 0.75
CA PHE A 56 14.28 4.57 2.15
C PHE A 56 15.65 4.79 2.80
N ILE A 57 16.73 4.51 2.07
CA ILE A 57 18.10 4.75 2.55
C ILE A 57 18.33 6.25 2.78
N VAL A 58 17.94 7.11 1.84
CA VAL A 58 18.09 8.56 1.98
C VAL A 58 17.29 9.07 3.17
N LEU A 59 16.02 8.67 3.29
CA LEU A 59 15.16 9.06 4.43
C LEU A 59 15.74 8.60 5.77
N TYR A 60 16.33 7.41 5.83
CA TYR A 60 17.01 6.91 7.02
C TYR A 60 18.16 7.84 7.45
N PHE A 61 19.04 8.23 6.52
CA PHE A 61 20.16 9.13 6.83
C PHE A 61 19.70 10.53 7.23
N ILE A 62 18.68 11.05 6.56
CA ILE A 62 18.06 12.34 6.91
C ILE A 62 17.52 12.27 8.35
N SER A 63 16.71 11.26 8.66
CA SER A 63 16.14 11.04 9.99
C SER A 63 17.22 10.91 11.07
N ARG A 64 18.28 10.13 10.79
CA ARG A 64 19.42 10.00 11.69
C ARG A 64 20.07 11.35 11.99
N LYS A 65 20.32 12.17 10.97
CA LYS A 65 20.93 13.50 11.13
C LYS A 65 20.08 14.43 11.99
N TYR A 66 18.76 14.45 11.79
CA TYR A 66 17.85 15.28 12.59
C TYR A 66 17.81 14.85 14.07
N ARG A 67 17.87 13.55 14.35
CA ARG A 67 17.88 13.04 15.73
C ARG A 67 19.15 13.40 16.50
N HIS A 68 20.30 13.44 15.83
CA HIS A 68 21.56 13.88 16.46
C HIS A 68 21.52 15.38 16.82
N LYS A 69 21.01 16.23 15.93
CA LYS A 69 20.88 17.68 16.21
C LYS A 69 19.95 17.99 17.39
N LYS A 70 18.86 17.23 17.56
CA LYS A 70 17.94 17.44 18.69
C LYS A 70 18.60 17.13 20.05
N LYS A 71 19.51 16.15 20.09
CA LYS A 71 20.20 15.75 21.33
C LYS A 71 21.29 16.74 21.75
N GLU A 72 21.94 17.39 20.78
CA GLU A 72 22.94 18.44 21.00
C GLU A 72 22.30 19.74 21.51
N ASN A 73 21.15 20.14 20.98
CA ASN A 73 20.42 21.34 21.43
C ASN A 73 19.68 21.18 22.78
N SER A 74 19.69 19.99 23.38
CA SER A 74 19.02 19.69 24.66
C SER A 74 19.96 19.45 25.84
N ASN A 75 21.28 19.59 25.62
CA ASN A 75 22.32 19.57 26.66
C ASN A 75 22.91 20.97 26.82
#